data_AF-G8TP70-F1
#
_entry.id   AF-G8TP70-F1
#
_cell.length_a   1.000
_cell.length_b   1.000
_cell.length_c   1.000
_cell.angle_alpha   90.00
_cell.angle_beta   90.00
_cell.angle_gamma   90.00
#
_symmetry.space_group_name_H-M   'P 1'
#
loop_
_entity.id
_entity.type
_entity.pdbx_description
1 polymer ?
#
loop_
_entity_poly.entity_id
_entity_poly.type
_entity_poly.pdbx_seq_one_letter_code
_entity_poly.pdbx_strand_id
1 'polypeptide(L)'
;MKMQQLQYSDKAWKIYMHAEEFDRMQCQLVLAFGPPSIITDTAVFNYLERSYPEAHIILTSASGEIILPELFLNSVVVTAFQFDKTTIHCAETNISKHATSLEAGHSLMQQLQQSDLQTAYIMADSTVVNGSELLAGFNKLNTQSIPITGGLTGTRCNFSKAFVGLNQAPADGVIVAIGFYGNQLQVNQGSFVGWNEYGPVQTITAFKEI
;
A
#
# COMPACT_ATOMS: atom_id res chain seq x y z
N MET A 1 17.24 -8.24 -3.98
CA MET A 1 15.77 -8.08 -4.21
C MET A 1 15.48 -8.33 -5.68
N LYS A 2 14.54 -9.23 -5.94
CA LYS A 2 14.08 -9.60 -7.28
C LYS A 2 12.58 -9.31 -7.34
N MET A 3 12.06 -8.99 -8.52
CA MET A 3 10.65 -8.64 -8.67
C MET A 3 10.03 -9.19 -9.94
N GLN A 4 8.72 -9.40 -9.88
CA GLN A 4 7.87 -9.66 -11.02
C GLN A 4 6.72 -8.64 -11.01
N GLN A 5 6.41 -8.09 -12.19
CA GLN A 5 5.25 -7.22 -12.38
C GLN A 5 4.25 -7.83 -13.35
N LEU A 6 2.99 -7.78 -12.96
CA LEU A 6 1.88 -8.32 -13.74
C LEU A 6 0.77 -7.27 -13.83
N GLN A 7 -0.02 -7.40 -14.89
CA GLN A 7 -1.25 -6.66 -15.07
C GLN A 7 -2.39 -7.66 -15.26
N TYR A 8 -3.51 -7.42 -14.59
CA TYR A 8 -4.78 -8.07 -14.85
C TYR A 8 -5.74 -7.08 -15.50
N SER A 9 -6.11 -7.36 -16.74
CA SER A 9 -7.07 -6.58 -17.52
C SER A 9 -7.87 -7.53 -18.40
N ASP A 10 -9.14 -7.24 -18.65
CA ASP A 10 -10.01 -8.04 -19.53
C ASP A 10 -10.00 -9.55 -19.21
N LYS A 11 -9.97 -9.90 -17.92
CA LYS A 11 -9.92 -11.28 -17.40
C LYS A 11 -8.66 -12.07 -17.78
N ALA A 12 -7.60 -11.39 -18.22
CA ALA A 12 -6.33 -12.00 -18.57
C ALA A 12 -5.18 -11.41 -17.75
N TRP A 13 -4.20 -12.26 -17.44
CA TRP A 13 -2.96 -11.85 -16.79
C TRP A 13 -1.85 -11.69 -17.82
N LYS A 14 -1.18 -10.55 -17.79
CA LYS A 14 0.00 -10.27 -18.60
C LYS A 14 1.20 -9.99 -17.69
N ILE A 15 2.32 -10.65 -17.96
CA ILE A 15 3.59 -10.38 -17.26
C ILE A 15 4.29 -9.25 -18.02
N TYR A 16 4.62 -8.17 -17.31
CA TYR A 16 5.36 -7.03 -17.88
C TYR A 16 6.86 -7.11 -17.57
N MET A 17 7.19 -7.58 -16.37
CA MET A 17 8.58 -7.72 -15.93
C MET A 17 8.72 -9.01 -15.15
N HIS A 18 9.80 -9.73 -15.40
CA HIS A 18 10.18 -10.92 -14.64
C HIS A 18 11.70 -10.97 -14.58
N ALA A 19 12.27 -10.77 -13.40
CA ALA A 19 13.71 -10.90 -13.21
C ALA A 19 14.16 -12.36 -13.39
N GLU A 20 15.32 -12.59 -14.01
CA GLU A 20 15.79 -13.94 -14.43
C GLU A 20 15.81 -14.97 -13.29
N GLU A 21 16.13 -14.54 -12.07
CA GLU A 21 16.22 -15.43 -10.90
C GLU A 21 15.01 -15.32 -9.95
N PHE A 22 13.90 -14.73 -10.42
CA PHE A 22 12.71 -14.58 -9.60
C PHE A 22 11.94 -15.90 -9.50
N ASP A 23 11.80 -16.42 -8.28
CA ASP A 23 11.03 -17.61 -7.97
C ASP A 23 9.75 -17.21 -7.21
N ARG A 24 8.60 -17.53 -7.80
CA ARG A 24 7.29 -17.29 -7.19
C ARG A 24 7.10 -18.02 -5.86
N MET A 25 7.71 -19.20 -5.72
CA MET A 25 7.65 -20.01 -4.50
C MET A 25 8.48 -19.43 -3.37
N GLN A 26 9.41 -18.52 -3.68
CA GLN A 26 10.22 -17.79 -2.72
C GLN A 26 9.82 -16.31 -2.66
N CYS A 27 8.63 -15.95 -3.12
CA CYS A 27 8.13 -14.59 -2.99
C CYS A 27 7.60 -14.37 -1.56
N GLN A 28 8.00 -13.28 -0.90
CA GLN A 28 7.52 -12.97 0.47
C GLN A 28 6.39 -11.94 0.46
N LEU A 29 6.29 -11.10 -0.58
CA LEU A 29 5.38 -9.96 -0.59
C LEU A 29 4.80 -9.74 -1.98
N VAL A 30 3.49 -9.63 -2.07
CA VAL A 30 2.76 -9.25 -3.28
C VAL A 30 1.91 -8.04 -2.97
N LEU A 31 2.08 -6.96 -3.73
CA LEU A 31 1.26 -5.76 -3.66
C LEU A 31 0.42 -5.64 -4.92
N ALA A 32 -0.90 -5.58 -4.78
CA ALA A 32 -1.85 -5.44 -5.87
C ALA A 32 -2.64 -4.14 -5.73
N PHE A 33 -2.62 -3.31 -6.76
CA PHE A 33 -3.32 -2.03 -6.84
C PHE A 33 -4.29 -2.06 -8.00
N GLY A 34 -5.53 -1.65 -7.80
CA GLY A 34 -6.52 -1.60 -8.88
C GLY A 34 -7.80 -0.86 -8.49
N PRO A 35 -8.70 -0.57 -9.44
CA PRO A 35 -9.97 0.07 -9.11
C PRO A 35 -10.85 -0.86 -8.27
N PRO A 36 -11.70 -0.31 -7.38
CA PRO A 36 -12.63 -1.09 -6.54
C PRO A 36 -13.43 -2.16 -7.30
N SER A 37 -13.88 -1.85 -8.52
CA SER A 37 -14.69 -2.74 -9.35
C SER A 37 -13.97 -4.01 -9.81
N ILE A 38 -12.64 -4.05 -9.76
CA ILE A 38 -11.83 -5.18 -10.23
C ILE A 38 -11.09 -5.82 -9.05
N ILE A 39 -10.49 -5.02 -8.17
CA ILE A 39 -9.67 -5.54 -7.06
C ILE A 39 -10.48 -6.32 -6.02
N THR A 40 -11.80 -6.09 -5.95
CA THR A 40 -12.72 -6.82 -5.07
C THR A 40 -13.22 -8.15 -5.65
N ASP A 41 -12.92 -8.43 -6.93
CA ASP A 41 -13.24 -9.73 -7.54
C ASP A 41 -12.37 -10.82 -6.89
N THR A 42 -13.01 -11.80 -6.25
CA THR A 42 -12.34 -12.91 -5.57
C THR A 42 -11.46 -13.71 -6.51
N ALA A 43 -11.72 -13.71 -7.82
CA ALA A 43 -10.86 -14.36 -8.82
C ALA A 43 -9.44 -13.75 -8.85
N VAL A 44 -9.30 -12.45 -8.59
CA VAL A 44 -7.99 -11.78 -8.53
C VAL A 44 -7.19 -12.31 -7.34
N PHE A 45 -7.78 -12.28 -6.14
CA PHE A 45 -7.14 -12.82 -4.93
C PHE A 45 -6.77 -14.30 -5.10
N ASN A 46 -7.72 -15.14 -5.54
CA ASN A 46 -7.51 -16.57 -5.72
C ASN A 46 -6.38 -16.89 -6.72
N TYR A 47 -6.22 -16.08 -7.77
CA TYR A 47 -5.11 -16.24 -8.70
C TYR A 47 -3.77 -15.93 -8.03
N LEU A 48 -3.70 -14.84 -7.27
CA LEU A 48 -2.49 -14.41 -6.57
C LEU A 48 -2.09 -15.41 -5.49
N GLU A 49 -3.03 -15.88 -4.69
CA GLU A 49 -2.81 -16.89 -3.65
C GLU A 49 -2.20 -18.18 -4.23
N ARG A 50 -2.75 -18.66 -5.35
CA ARG A 50 -2.21 -19.84 -6.04
C ARG A 50 -0.86 -19.59 -6.70
N SER A 51 -0.60 -18.36 -7.13
CA SER A 51 0.62 -18.01 -7.85
C SER A 51 1.79 -17.74 -6.90
N TYR A 52 1.53 -17.27 -5.68
CA TYR A 52 2.52 -16.87 -4.69
C TYR A 52 2.16 -17.44 -3.30
N PRO A 53 2.24 -18.76 -3.11
CA PRO A 53 1.68 -19.42 -1.93
C PRO A 53 2.36 -19.05 -0.61
N GLU A 54 3.64 -18.64 -0.64
CA GLU A 54 4.41 -18.26 0.55
C GLU A 54 4.39 -16.74 0.82
N ALA A 55 3.74 -15.96 -0.05
CA ALA A 55 3.77 -14.51 0.04
C ALA A 55 2.65 -13.96 0.92
N HIS A 56 2.93 -12.86 1.61
CA HIS A 56 1.88 -11.97 2.09
C HIS A 56 1.32 -11.18 0.91
N ILE A 57 0.03 -11.33 0.64
CA ILE A 57 -0.67 -10.70 -0.47
C ILE A 57 -1.49 -9.55 0.07
N ILE A 58 -1.13 -8.32 -0.32
CA ILE A 58 -1.88 -7.12 0.02
C ILE A 58 -2.56 -6.59 -1.22
N LEU A 59 -3.88 -6.41 -1.14
CA LEU A 59 -4.69 -5.81 -2.18
C LEU A 59 -5.20 -4.46 -1.69
N THR A 60 -5.13 -3.45 -2.55
CA THR A 60 -5.65 -2.13 -2.25
C THR A 60 -6.33 -1.50 -3.45
N SER A 61 -7.43 -0.81 -3.18
CA SER A 61 -8.04 0.06 -4.19
C SER A 61 -7.14 1.25 -4.51
N ALA A 62 -6.98 1.58 -5.78
CA ALA A 62 -6.25 2.74 -6.27
C ALA A 62 -6.99 3.40 -7.46
N SER A 63 -6.48 4.56 -7.90
CA SER A 63 -7.14 5.43 -8.89
C SER A 63 -6.27 5.75 -10.10
N GLY A 64 -5.23 4.96 -10.33
CA GLY A 64 -4.21 5.19 -11.34
C GLY A 64 -3.06 4.24 -11.05
N GLU A 65 -3.11 3.08 -11.67
CA GLU A 65 -2.12 2.04 -11.47
C GLU A 65 -0.93 2.30 -12.41
N ILE A 66 0.29 2.28 -11.88
CA ILE A 66 1.48 2.63 -12.65
C ILE A 66 2.38 1.40 -12.77
N ILE A 67 2.65 0.95 -14.00
CA ILE A 67 3.84 0.16 -14.31
C ILE A 67 4.71 1.08 -15.14
N LEU A 68 5.76 1.65 -14.53
CA LEU A 68 6.53 2.71 -15.17
C LEU A 68 7.04 2.27 -16.56
N PRO A 69 6.87 3.09 -17.61
CA PRO A 69 6.38 4.48 -17.61
C PRO A 69 4.87 4.64 -17.88
N GLU A 70 4.11 3.56 -17.94
CA GLU A 70 2.71 3.55 -18.39
C GLU A 70 1.71 3.68 -17.23
N LEU A 71 0.72 4.56 -17.42
CA LEU A 71 -0.45 4.65 -16.55
C LEU A 71 -1.52 3.70 -17.09
N PHE A 72 -1.93 2.74 -16.26
CA PHE A 72 -3.01 1.84 -16.58
C PHE A 72 -4.28 2.27 -15.88
N LEU A 73 -5.38 2.21 -16.62
CA LEU A 73 -6.72 2.45 -16.13
C LEU A 73 -7.50 1.14 -16.25
N ASN A 74 -8.43 0.92 -15.32
CA ASN A 74 -9.32 -0.24 -15.35
C ASN A 74 -8.58 -1.59 -15.37
N SER A 75 -7.47 -1.68 -14.66
CA SER A 75 -6.70 -2.91 -14.51
C SER A 75 -6.15 -3.03 -13.10
N VAL A 76 -5.76 -4.24 -12.71
CA VAL A 76 -5.00 -4.44 -11.47
C VAL A 76 -3.53 -4.58 -11.83
N VAL A 77 -2.67 -3.77 -11.24
CA VAL A 77 -1.22 -3.90 -11.32
C VAL A 77 -0.71 -4.60 -10.08
N VAL A 78 0.13 -5.59 -10.29
CA VAL A 78 0.69 -6.43 -9.22
C VAL A 78 2.20 -6.35 -9.29
N THR A 79 2.83 -6.09 -8.15
CA THR A 79 4.27 -6.23 -7.97
C THR A 79 4.55 -7.26 -6.89
N ALA A 80 5.26 -8.32 -7.26
CA ALA A 80 5.69 -9.39 -6.38
C ALA A 80 7.19 -9.22 -6.08
N PHE A 81 7.57 -9.34 -4.83
CA PHE A 81 8.93 -9.12 -4.32
C PHE A 81 9.49 -10.39 -3.70
N GLN A 82 10.70 -10.73 -4.11
CA GLN A 82 11.54 -11.74 -3.50
C GLN A 82 12.76 -11.05 -2.89
N PHE A 83 12.90 -11.18 -1.57
CA PHE A 83 14.01 -10.65 -0.80
C PHE A 83 14.99 -11.76 -0.45
N ASP A 84 16.28 -11.45 -0.47
CA ASP A 84 17.32 -12.44 -0.18
C ASP A 84 17.56 -12.60 1.34
N LYS A 85 17.43 -11.50 2.10
CA LYS A 85 17.77 -11.43 3.54
C LYS A 85 16.80 -10.60 4.38
N THR A 86 15.70 -10.14 3.78
CA THR A 86 14.69 -9.34 4.47
C THR A 86 13.53 -10.24 4.82
N THR A 87 13.15 -10.24 6.09
CA THR A 87 11.92 -10.89 6.55
C THR A 87 10.80 -9.88 6.48
N ILE A 88 9.60 -10.33 6.11
CA ILE A 88 8.39 -9.53 6.09
C ILE A 88 7.47 -10.04 7.18
N HIS A 89 6.89 -9.12 7.95
CA HIS A 89 5.79 -9.42 8.87
C HIS A 89 4.70 -8.38 8.67
N CYS A 90 3.46 -8.84 8.57
CA CYS A 90 2.32 -7.97 8.34
C CYS A 90 1.39 -7.97 9.55
N ALA A 91 0.85 -6.81 9.88
CA ALA A 91 -0.20 -6.62 10.86
C ALA A 91 -1.42 -6.00 10.18
N GLU A 92 -2.62 -6.41 10.62
CA GLU A 92 -3.85 -5.80 10.15
C GLU A 92 -4.81 -5.47 11.30
N THR A 93 -5.65 -4.46 11.06
CA THR A 93 -6.80 -4.17 11.91
C THR A 93 -7.92 -3.57 11.07
N ASN A 94 -9.14 -3.58 11.61
CA ASN A 94 -10.23 -2.78 11.07
C ASN A 94 -10.46 -1.56 11.98
N ILE A 95 -10.67 -0.38 11.40
CA ILE A 95 -10.90 0.87 12.14
C ILE A 95 -12.14 0.79 13.03
N SER A 96 -13.15 0.00 12.66
CA SER A 96 -14.37 -0.20 13.47
C SER A 96 -14.11 -0.86 14.84
N LYS A 97 -12.93 -1.47 15.04
CA LYS A 97 -12.53 -2.08 16.31
C LYS A 97 -11.87 -1.07 17.27
N HIS A 98 -11.67 0.17 16.85
CA HIS A 98 -10.96 1.21 17.59
C HIS A 98 -11.83 2.46 17.71
N ALA A 99 -11.68 3.23 18.79
CA ALA A 99 -12.41 4.48 18.93
C ALA A 99 -11.82 5.59 18.05
N THR A 100 -10.51 5.53 17.78
CA THR A 100 -9.78 6.54 17.00
C THR A 100 -8.74 5.91 16.07
N SER A 101 -8.33 6.65 15.04
CA SER A 101 -7.22 6.23 14.17
C SER A 101 -5.89 6.15 14.94
N LEU A 102 -5.75 6.96 16.00
CA LEU A 102 -4.61 6.90 16.91
C LEU A 102 -4.50 5.55 17.63
N GLU A 103 -5.61 5.03 18.17
CA GLU A 103 -5.64 3.72 18.81
C GLU A 103 -5.33 2.59 17.82
N ALA A 104 -5.86 2.68 16.61
CA ALA A 104 -5.54 1.72 15.54
C ALA A 104 -4.04 1.71 15.22
N GLY A 105 -3.41 2.89 15.09
CA GLY A 105 -1.96 3.01 14.84
C GLY A 105 -1.11 2.47 15.99
N HIS A 106 -1.53 2.74 17.22
CA HIS A 106 -0.89 2.17 18.41
C HIS A 106 -0.96 0.63 18.39
N SER A 107 -2.15 0.06 18.14
CA SER A 107 -2.34 -1.39 18.08
C SER A 107 -1.49 -2.05 17.00
N LEU A 108 -1.43 -1.46 15.80
CA LEU A 108 -0.60 -1.98 14.70
C LEU A 108 0.90 -1.96 15.05
N MET A 109 1.39 -0.88 15.65
CA MET A 109 2.81 -0.80 16.06
C MET A 109 3.17 -1.85 17.12
N GLN A 110 2.23 -2.21 18.01
CA GLN A 110 2.43 -3.32 18.95
C GLN A 110 2.54 -4.66 18.23
N GLN A 111 1.66 -4.92 17.27
CA GLN A 111 1.62 -6.17 16.50
C GLN A 111 2.85 -6.35 15.61
N LEU A 112 3.45 -5.25 15.13
CA LEU A 112 4.65 -5.34 14.31
C LEU A 112 5.88 -5.82 15.09
N GLN A 113 5.95 -5.77 16.42
CA GLN A 113 7.13 -6.19 17.18
C GLN A 113 8.43 -5.46 16.74
N GLN A 114 8.92 -4.56 17.57
CA GLN A 114 9.95 -3.60 17.13
C GLN A 114 11.36 -4.18 16.96
N SER A 115 11.62 -5.38 17.49
CA SER A 115 12.93 -6.02 17.37
C SER A 115 13.26 -6.28 15.90
N ASP A 116 14.40 -5.77 15.45
CA ASP A 116 14.93 -5.88 14.08
C ASP A 116 14.07 -5.24 12.97
N LEU A 117 13.03 -4.48 13.33
CA LEU A 117 12.19 -3.73 12.40
C LEU A 117 12.96 -2.53 11.86
N GLN A 118 13.18 -2.49 10.54
CA GLN A 118 13.92 -1.42 9.88
C GLN A 118 13.02 -0.34 9.29
N THR A 119 11.85 -0.71 8.77
CA THR A 119 10.85 0.25 8.31
C THR A 119 9.46 -0.39 8.31
N ALA A 120 8.43 0.43 8.41
CA ALA A 120 7.05 0.01 8.19
C ALA A 120 6.42 0.76 7.00
N TYR A 121 5.64 0.04 6.19
CA TYR A 121 4.80 0.58 5.13
C TYR A 121 3.32 0.37 5.44
N ILE A 122 2.53 1.44 5.42
CA ILE A 122 1.12 1.42 5.82
C ILE A 122 0.21 1.65 4.62
N MET A 123 -0.83 0.84 4.51
CA MET A 123 -1.96 1.05 3.61
C MET A 123 -3.24 1.12 4.44
N ALA A 124 -4.01 2.19 4.27
CA ALA A 124 -5.22 2.42 5.04
C ALA A 124 -6.33 3.03 4.19
N ASP A 125 -7.58 2.67 4.53
CA ASP A 125 -8.77 3.23 3.90
C ASP A 125 -8.87 4.75 4.09
N SER A 126 -8.75 5.51 2.99
CA SER A 126 -8.81 6.98 3.00
C SER A 126 -10.16 7.57 3.41
N THR A 127 -11.24 6.79 3.38
CA THR A 127 -12.60 7.28 3.60
C THR A 127 -12.98 7.35 5.08
N VAL A 128 -12.36 6.51 5.91
CA VAL A 128 -12.70 6.36 7.33
C VAL A 128 -11.50 6.50 8.27
N VAL A 129 -10.28 6.52 7.75
CA VAL A 129 -9.06 6.64 8.57
C VAL A 129 -8.47 8.04 8.48
N ASN A 130 -8.18 8.64 9.63
CA ASN A 130 -7.39 9.86 9.73
C ASN A 130 -5.91 9.51 9.73
N GLY A 131 -5.22 9.80 8.62
CA GLY A 131 -3.80 9.48 8.46
C GLY A 131 -2.88 10.14 9.49
N SER A 132 -3.14 11.39 9.89
CA SER A 132 -2.32 12.10 10.88
C SER A 132 -2.42 11.48 12.27
N GLU A 133 -3.64 11.12 12.69
CA GLU A 133 -3.86 10.41 13.94
C GLU A 133 -3.25 9.01 13.92
N LEU A 134 -3.40 8.29 12.80
CA LEU A 134 -2.82 6.96 12.62
C LEU A 134 -1.30 7.00 12.83
N LEU A 135 -0.60 7.90 12.12
CA LEU A 135 0.84 8.12 12.26
C LEU A 135 1.23 8.54 13.68
N ALA A 136 0.45 9.39 14.34
CA ALA A 136 0.67 9.74 15.74
C ALA A 136 0.56 8.51 16.66
N GLY A 137 -0.39 7.61 16.39
CA GLY A 137 -0.55 6.33 17.07
C GLY A 137 0.67 5.43 16.95
N PHE A 138 1.19 5.25 15.74
CA PHE A 138 2.43 4.49 15.52
C PHE A 138 3.61 5.10 16.28
N ASN A 139 3.76 6.44 16.22
CA ASN A 139 4.87 7.15 16.84
C ASN A 139 4.85 7.11 18.37
N LYS A 140 3.71 6.84 19.02
CA LYS A 140 3.66 6.69 20.49
C LYS A 140 4.55 5.58 21.02
N LEU A 141 4.69 4.48 20.28
CA LEU A 141 5.54 3.36 20.68
C LEU A 141 6.87 3.34 19.93
N ASN A 142 7.05 4.14 18.89
CA ASN A 142 8.23 4.13 18.02
C ASN A 142 9.47 4.75 18.69
N THR A 143 9.99 4.10 19.73
CA THR A 143 11.15 4.57 20.50
C THR A 143 12.47 4.55 19.71
N GLN A 144 12.54 3.73 18.67
CA GLN A 144 13.73 3.54 17.84
C GLN A 144 13.74 4.44 16.59
N SER A 145 12.76 5.35 16.45
CA SER A 145 12.62 6.25 15.29
C SER A 145 12.61 5.52 13.96
N ILE A 146 11.96 4.37 13.92
CA ILE A 146 11.79 3.53 12.73
C ILE A 146 11.04 4.36 11.67
N PRO A 147 11.57 4.47 10.44
CA PRO A 147 10.87 5.11 9.33
C PRO A 147 9.54 4.43 9.06
N ILE A 148 8.46 5.21 9.14
CA ILE A 148 7.11 4.77 8.80
C ILE A 148 6.67 5.53 7.57
N THR A 149 6.32 4.78 6.53
CA THR A 149 5.87 5.29 5.24
C THR A 149 4.53 4.66 4.88
N GLY A 150 3.89 5.14 3.82
CA GLY A 150 2.60 4.58 3.42
C GLY A 150 1.73 5.58 2.68
N GLY A 151 0.50 5.16 2.43
CA GLY A 151 -0.51 5.98 1.78
C GLY A 151 -1.91 5.65 2.25
N LEU A 152 -2.75 6.67 2.29
CA LEU A 152 -4.19 6.48 2.31
C LEU A 152 -4.64 6.11 0.90
N THR A 153 -5.46 5.07 0.80
CA THR A 153 -5.81 4.45 -0.48
C THR A 153 -6.86 5.32 -1.17
N GLY A 154 -6.48 5.98 -2.26
CA GLY A 154 -7.35 6.92 -2.98
C GLY A 154 -8.34 6.21 -3.91
N THR A 155 -9.59 6.67 -3.92
CA THR A 155 -10.63 6.22 -4.85
C THR A 155 -10.96 7.33 -5.86
N ARG A 156 -11.30 6.94 -7.10
CA ARG A 156 -11.59 7.90 -8.17
C ARG A 156 -12.83 8.68 -7.81
N CYS A 157 -12.73 10.02 -7.88
CA CYS A 157 -13.71 11.13 -7.95
C CYS A 157 -15.15 11.00 -7.41
N ASN A 158 -15.57 9.90 -6.80
CA ASN A 158 -16.96 9.64 -6.42
C ASN A 158 -17.12 9.35 -4.93
N PHE A 159 -16.11 9.65 -4.09
CA PHE A 159 -16.13 9.33 -2.67
C PHE A 159 -16.51 7.85 -2.40
N SER A 160 -16.14 6.96 -3.34
CA SER A 160 -16.42 5.54 -3.23
C SER A 160 -15.54 4.93 -2.14
N LYS A 161 -16.07 3.90 -1.46
CA LYS A 161 -15.36 3.13 -0.43
C LYS A 161 -13.97 2.73 -0.93
N ALA A 162 -12.96 2.90 -0.08
CA ALA A 162 -11.65 2.31 -0.32
C ALA A 162 -11.59 0.91 0.28
N PHE A 163 -10.79 0.04 -0.31
CA PHE A 163 -10.70 -1.36 0.07
C PHE A 163 -9.25 -1.74 0.28
N VAL A 164 -8.97 -2.39 1.41
CA VAL A 164 -7.65 -2.95 1.73
C VAL A 164 -7.84 -4.38 2.22
N GLY A 165 -6.92 -5.29 1.89
CA GLY A 165 -6.96 -6.67 2.38
C GLY A 165 -5.56 -7.26 2.47
N LEU A 166 -5.34 -8.10 3.49
CA LEU A 166 -4.14 -8.90 3.68
C LEU A 166 -4.53 -10.39 3.64
N ASN A 167 -3.99 -11.14 2.69
CA ASN A 167 -4.23 -12.58 2.49
C ASN A 167 -5.73 -12.95 2.40
N GLN A 168 -6.56 -12.02 1.95
CA GLN A 168 -7.99 -12.21 1.72
C GLN A 168 -8.51 -11.16 0.73
N ALA A 169 -9.74 -11.34 0.26
CA ALA A 169 -10.42 -10.33 -0.54
C ALA A 169 -10.52 -9.00 0.24
N PRO A 170 -10.27 -7.85 -0.40
CA PRO A 170 -10.16 -6.57 0.31
C PRO A 170 -11.52 -6.08 0.82
N ALA A 171 -11.53 -5.46 2.00
CA ALA A 171 -12.72 -4.99 2.70
C ALA A 171 -12.58 -3.51 3.13
N ASP A 172 -13.68 -2.88 3.50
CA ASP A 172 -13.69 -1.49 3.94
C ASP A 172 -13.20 -1.33 5.39
N GLY A 173 -12.56 -0.18 5.66
CA GLY A 173 -12.03 0.17 6.98
C GLY A 173 -10.84 -0.66 7.44
N VAL A 174 -10.26 -1.49 6.56
CA VAL A 174 -9.06 -2.28 6.87
C VAL A 174 -7.82 -1.39 6.78
N ILE A 175 -6.90 -1.60 7.72
CA ILE A 175 -5.59 -0.97 7.77
C ILE A 175 -4.57 -2.10 7.84
N VAL A 176 -3.59 -2.08 6.93
CA VAL A 176 -2.49 -3.05 6.88
C VAL A 176 -1.18 -2.31 7.08
N ALA A 177 -0.34 -2.85 7.96
CA ALA A 177 1.01 -2.39 8.18
C ALA A 177 1.98 -3.52 7.82
N ILE A 178 2.98 -3.23 7.00
CA ILE A 178 3.99 -4.17 6.54
C ILE A 178 5.31 -3.76 7.19
N GLY A 179 5.82 -4.59 8.08
CA GLY A 179 7.15 -4.45 8.65
C GLY A 179 8.19 -5.13 7.77
N PHE A 180 9.32 -4.46 7.58
CA PHE A 180 10.49 -5.00 6.90
C PHE A 180 11.64 -5.13 7.89
N TYR A 181 12.19 -6.34 8.01
CA TYR A 181 13.16 -6.69 9.05
C TYR A 181 14.49 -7.11 8.44
N GLY A 182 15.58 -6.77 9.13
CA GLY A 182 16.93 -7.21 8.78
C GLY A 182 17.87 -6.08 8.35
N ASN A 183 19.09 -6.11 8.87
CA ASN A 183 20.04 -4.98 8.87
C ASN A 183 20.66 -4.62 7.51
N GLN A 184 20.33 -5.36 6.44
CA GLN A 184 20.86 -5.11 5.08
C GLN A 184 19.86 -4.35 4.19
N LEU A 185 18.69 -3.97 4.71
CA LEU A 185 17.71 -3.20 3.98
C LEU A 185 18.09 -1.72 3.99
N GLN A 186 18.37 -1.15 2.81
CA GLN A 186 18.47 0.29 2.63
C GLN A 186 17.14 0.82 2.12
N VAL A 187 16.49 1.64 2.95
CA VAL A 187 15.21 2.26 2.62
C VAL A 187 15.47 3.72 2.31
N ASN A 188 15.29 4.09 1.04
CA ASN A 188 15.29 5.48 0.62
C ASN A 188 13.84 5.91 0.45
N GLN A 189 13.44 6.95 1.17
CA GLN A 189 12.12 7.57 1.00
C GLN A 189 12.28 8.87 0.23
N GLY A 190 11.45 9.06 -0.79
CA GLY A 190 11.21 10.34 -1.41
C GLY A 190 9.73 10.69 -1.29
N SER A 191 9.40 11.85 -0.74
CA SER A 191 8.07 12.42 -0.84
C SER A 191 8.07 13.49 -1.92
N PHE A 192 7.42 13.23 -3.05
CA PHE A 192 7.15 14.27 -4.04
C PHE A 192 5.80 14.92 -3.71
N VAL A 193 5.78 15.77 -2.69
CA VAL A 193 4.67 16.69 -2.43
C VAL A 193 5.18 18.08 -2.75
N GLY A 194 5.24 18.36 -4.05
CA GLY A 194 5.52 19.68 -4.58
C GLY A 194 4.31 20.14 -5.37
N TRP A 195 3.80 21.33 -5.09
CA TRP A 195 3.08 22.08 -6.10
C TRP A 195 4.10 22.39 -7.19
N ASN A 196 3.99 21.77 -8.37
CA ASN A 196 4.61 22.37 -9.53
C ASN A 196 3.79 23.61 -9.84
N GLU A 197 4.42 24.79 -9.74
CA GLU A 197 3.86 26.03 -10.26
C GLU A 197 3.50 25.78 -11.74
N TYR A 198 2.20 25.65 -12.02
CA TYR A 198 1.73 25.60 -13.39
C TYR A 198 1.21 26.98 -13.76
N GLY A 199 1.94 27.64 -14.65
CA GLY A 199 1.58 28.95 -15.20
C GLY A 199 2.40 30.11 -14.63
N PRO A 200 2.35 31.27 -15.31
CA PRO A 200 3.02 32.47 -14.82
C PRO A 200 2.42 32.90 -13.48
N VAL A 201 3.26 33.45 -12.60
CA VAL A 201 2.84 34.03 -11.31
C VAL A 201 1.68 35.00 -11.55
N GLN A 202 0.52 34.69 -10.98
CA GLN A 202 -0.66 35.54 -11.04
C GLN A 202 -0.68 36.46 -9.82
N THR A 203 -0.61 37.77 -10.05
CA THR A 203 -0.81 38.77 -8.98
C THR A 203 -2.31 39.00 -8.81
N ILE A 204 -2.87 38.70 -7.63
CA ILE A 204 -4.25 39.03 -7.30
C ILE A 204 -4.34 40.56 -7.16
N THR A 205 -4.99 41.24 -8.11
CA THR A 205 -5.13 42.70 -8.14
C THR A 205 -6.42 43.22 -7.52
N ALA A 206 -7.41 42.35 -7.29
CA ALA A 206 -8.59 42.66 -6.49
C ALA A 206 -9.28 41.37 -6.02
N PHE A 207 -9.72 41.36 -4.77
CA PHE A 207 -10.62 40.36 -4.21
C PHE A 207 -12.00 41.00 -4.09
N LYS A 208 -13.06 40.29 -4.50
CA LYS A 208 -14.44 40.75 -4.34
C LYS A 208 -15.21 39.69 -3.58
N GLU A 209 -15.61 40.01 -2.35
CA GLU A 209 -16.56 39.20 -1.59
C GLU A 209 -17.93 39.25 -2.29
N ILE A 210 -18.58 38.09 -2.40
CA ILE A 210 -19.96 37.95 -2.85
C ILE A 210 -20.87 37.96 -1.63
#